data_AF-A0A843GV41-F1
#
_entry.id   AF-A0A843GV41-F1
#
_cell.length_a   1.000
_cell.length_b   1.000
_cell.length_c   1.000
_cell.angle_alpha   90.00
_cell.angle_beta   90.00
_cell.angle_gamma   90.00
#
_symmetry.space_group_name_H-M   'P 1'
#
loop_
_entity.id
_entity.type
_entity.pdbx_description
1 polymer ?
#
loop_
_entity_poly.entity_id
_entity_poly.type
_entity_poly.pdbx_seq_one_letter_code
_entity_poly.pdbx_strand_id
1 'polypeptide(L)'
;MKKKIAQWKGKIPQGIYPTCVLCGKPITDVKELTTEHLTPLSRGGTSHDNNLEPAHFSCNQRKGDMTYLEWLLYLARKGRER
;
A
#
# COMPACT_ATOMS: atom_id res chain seq x y z
N MET A 1 10.27 3.86 -6.74
CA MET A 1 8.80 3.83 -6.84
C MET A 1 8.28 5.24 -7.12
N LYS A 2 7.30 5.44 -8.01
CA LYS A 2 6.78 6.79 -8.35
C LYS A 2 5.44 7.03 -7.62
N LYS A 3 5.24 8.21 -7.02
CA LYS A 3 3.97 8.60 -6.37
C LYS A 3 2.87 8.72 -7.44
N LYS A 4 1.95 7.75 -7.52
CA LYS A 4 0.83 7.76 -8.47
C LYS A 4 -0.48 8.18 -7.80
N ILE A 5 -0.53 9.44 -7.37
CA ILE A 5 -1.74 10.05 -6.79
C ILE A 5 -2.88 10.11 -7.82
N ALA A 6 -2.55 10.25 -9.11
CA ALA A 6 -3.54 10.43 -10.19
C ALA A 6 -4.54 9.27 -10.33
N GLN A 7 -4.14 8.03 -10.03
CA GLN A 7 -5.03 6.85 -10.12
C GLN A 7 -6.18 6.90 -9.10
N TRP A 8 -6.01 7.66 -8.02
CA TRP A 8 -6.97 7.78 -6.93
C TRP A 8 -7.79 9.08 -6.97
N LYS A 9 -7.46 10.00 -7.90
CA LYS A 9 -8.25 11.23 -8.11
C LYS A 9 -9.65 10.88 -8.58
N GLY A 10 -10.67 11.44 -7.92
CA GLY A 10 -12.09 11.18 -8.23
C GLY A 10 -12.64 9.84 -7.70
N LYS A 11 -11.78 8.90 -7.28
CA LYS A 11 -12.20 7.66 -6.60
C LYS A 11 -12.38 7.84 -5.09
N ILE A 12 -11.86 8.93 -4.53
CA ILE A 12 -11.93 9.25 -3.11
C ILE A 12 -13.04 10.31 -2.91
N PRO A 13 -14.15 9.98 -2.22
CA PRO A 13 -15.19 10.95 -1.89
C PRO A 13 -14.64 12.09 -1.02
N GLN A 14 -15.19 13.30 -1.18
CA GLN A 14 -14.85 14.45 -0.34
C GLN A 14 -15.01 14.10 1.15
N GLY A 15 -13.94 14.29 1.93
CA GLY A 15 -13.94 14.00 3.37
C GLY A 15 -13.73 12.54 3.77
N ILE A 16 -13.55 11.62 2.80
CA ILE A 16 -13.18 10.23 3.08
C ILE A 16 -11.70 10.04 2.72
N TYR A 17 -10.92 9.43 3.61
CA TYR A 17 -9.52 9.10 3.34
C TYR A 17 -9.39 7.61 2.95
N PRO A 18 -8.55 7.27 1.97
CA PRO A 18 -8.26 5.87 1.68
C PRO A 18 -7.54 5.23 2.87
N THR A 19 -7.83 3.96 3.12
CA THR A 19 -7.16 3.19 4.17
C THR A 19 -5.94 2.50 3.58
N CYS A 20 -4.78 2.65 4.23
CA CYS A 20 -3.57 1.99 3.80
C CYS A 20 -3.70 0.47 3.97
N VAL A 21 -3.60 -0.27 2.87
CA VAL A 21 -3.75 -1.74 2.87
C VAL A 21 -2.70 -2.45 3.75
N LEU A 22 -1.54 -1.81 3.95
CA LEU A 22 -0.39 -2.39 4.65
C LEU A 22 -0.43 -2.22 6.17
N CYS A 23 -1.07 -1.16 6.67
CA CYS A 23 -1.09 -0.84 8.11
C CYS A 23 -2.49 -0.64 8.68
N GLY A 24 -3.52 -0.58 7.84
CA GLY A 24 -4.92 -0.41 8.23
C GLY A 24 -5.29 1.01 8.70
N LYS A 25 -4.35 1.97 8.66
CA LYS A 25 -4.61 3.37 9.07
C LYS A 25 -5.03 4.24 7.88
N PRO A 26 -5.84 5.29 8.10
CA PRO A 26 -6.18 6.23 7.03
C PRO A 26 -4.94 6.98 6.52
N ILE A 27 -4.93 7.29 5.22
CA ILE A 27 -3.92 8.12 4.57
C ILE A 27 -4.48 9.54 4.49
N THR A 28 -4.22 10.32 5.54
CA THR A 28 -4.78 11.68 5.70
C THR A 28 -3.99 12.74 4.92
N ASP A 29 -2.69 12.50 4.69
CA ASP A 29 -1.86 13.35 3.83
C ASP A 29 -1.76 12.75 2.41
N VAL A 30 -2.31 13.47 1.43
CA VAL A 30 -2.25 13.11 0.00
C VAL A 30 -0.81 12.97 -0.50
N LYS A 31 0.18 13.64 0.12
CA LYS A 31 1.60 13.49 -0.23
C LYS A 31 2.19 12.13 0.16
N GLU A 32 1.56 11.44 1.12
CA GLU A 32 1.90 10.08 1.53
C GLU A 32 1.16 9.03 0.71
N LEU A 33 0.09 9.39 0.00
CA LEU A 33 -0.67 8.44 -0.82
C LEU A 33 0.18 7.90 -1.98
N THR A 34 0.30 6.58 -2.02
CA THR A 34 0.92 5.83 -3.11
C THR A 34 0.04 4.66 -3.53
N THR A 35 0.33 4.12 -4.71
CA THR A 35 -0.24 2.85 -5.17
C THR A 35 0.72 1.74 -4.80
N GLU A 36 0.23 0.75 -4.05
CA GLU A 36 0.89 -0.48 -3.66
C GLU A 36 0.59 -1.59 -4.66
N HIS A 37 1.61 -2.41 -4.97
CA HIS A 37 1.44 -3.64 -5.73
C HIS A 37 1.37 -4.82 -4.75
N LEU A 38 0.19 -5.42 -4.56
CA LEU A 38 0.01 -6.53 -3.61
C LEU A 38 1.00 -7.67 -3.90
N THR A 39 1.15 -8.03 -5.17
CA THR A 39 2.29 -8.77 -5.70
C THR A 39 3.21 -7.81 -6.44
N PRO A 40 4.49 -7.65 -6.03
CA PRO A 40 5.43 -6.76 -6.71
C PRO A 40 5.66 -7.13 -8.18
N LEU A 41 5.92 -6.12 -9.03
CA LEU A 41 6.25 -6.32 -10.44
C LEU A 41 7.48 -7.22 -10.63
N SER A 42 8.50 -7.09 -9.76
CA SER A 42 9.70 -7.94 -9.76
C SER A 42 9.40 -9.41 -9.46
N ARG A 43 8.20 -9.72 -8.98
CA ARG A 43 7.75 -11.07 -8.61
C ARG A 43 6.54 -11.50 -9.44
N GLY A 44 6.39 -10.94 -10.64
CA GLY A 44 5.35 -11.32 -11.60
C GLY A 44 3.98 -10.68 -11.37
N GLY A 45 3.88 -9.68 -10.48
CA GLY A 45 2.66 -8.91 -10.33
C GLY A 45 2.35 -8.02 -11.53
N THR A 46 1.10 -7.56 -11.63
CA THR A 46 0.63 -6.73 -12.74
C THR A 46 0.27 -5.31 -12.28
N SER A 47 0.11 -4.36 -13.20
CA SER A 47 -0.43 -3.03 -12.89
C SER A 47 -1.94 -2.91 -13.17
N HIS A 48 -2.67 -4.01 -13.03
CA HIS A 48 -4.13 -4.03 -13.12
C HIS A 48 -4.76 -3.69 -11.76
N ASP A 49 -5.96 -3.10 -11.78
CA ASP A 49 -6.64 -2.61 -10.56
C ASP A 49 -6.82 -3.71 -9.48
N ASN A 50 -6.89 -4.99 -9.84
CA ASN A 50 -6.99 -6.10 -8.88
C ASN A 50 -5.69 -6.39 -8.08
N ASN A 51 -4.56 -5.79 -8.46
CA ASN A 51 -3.27 -5.91 -7.78
C ASN A 51 -2.81 -4.57 -7.19
N LEU A 52 -3.61 -3.52 -7.32
CA LEU A 52 -3.25 -2.15 -6.95
C LEU A 52 -4.14 -1.65 -5.81
N GLU A 53 -3.52 -1.28 -4.70
CA GLU A 53 -4.21 -0.79 -3.50
C GLU A 53 -3.57 0.51 -2.98
N PRO A 54 -4.27 1.33 -2.17
CA PRO A 54 -3.67 2.52 -1.61
C PRO A 54 -2.79 2.17 -0.41
N ALA A 55 -1.63 2.81 -0.32
CA ALA A 55 -0.73 2.69 0.83
C ALA A 55 0.01 3.99 1.12
N HIS A 56 0.39 4.20 2.40
CA HIS A 56 1.37 5.22 2.75
C HIS A 56 2.69 4.94 2.07
N PHE A 57 3.38 5.98 1.62
CA PHE A 57 4.72 5.91 1.04
C PHE A 57 5.71 5.16 1.94
N SER A 58 5.69 5.43 3.24
CA SER A 58 6.57 4.81 4.22
C SER A 58 6.27 3.33 4.46
N CYS A 59 4.98 2.95 4.48
CA CYS A 59 4.58 1.54 4.59
C CYS A 59 4.98 0.76 3.35
N ASN A 60 4.73 1.33 2.16
CA ASN A 60 5.07 0.75 0.87
C ASN A 60 6.59 0.55 0.74
N GLN A 61 7.39 1.56 1.10
CA GLN A 61 8.85 1.43 1.15
C GLN A 61 9.33 0.33 2.10
N ARG A 62 8.69 0.18 3.27
CA ARG A 62 9.01 -0.88 4.24
C ARG A 62 8.61 -2.27 3.77
N LYS A 63 7.52 -2.41 3.00
CA LYS A 63 7.12 -3.69 2.38
C LYS A 63 8.16 -4.14 1.35
N GLY A 64 8.70 -3.21 0.56
CA GLY A 64 9.72 -3.52 -0.44
C GLY A 64 9.18 -4.51 -1.49
N ASP A 65 9.88 -5.63 -1.67
CA ASP A 65 9.55 -6.70 -2.62
C ASP A 65 8.83 -7.90 -1.99
N MET A 66 8.41 -7.79 -0.73
CA MET A 66 7.49 -8.77 -0.15
C MET A 66 6.14 -8.70 -0.87
N THR A 67 5.52 -9.84 -1.07
CA THR A 67 4.09 -9.95 -1.37
C THR A 67 3.26 -9.48 -0.17
N TYR A 68 1.98 -9.19 -0.39
CA TYR A 68 1.09 -8.79 0.70
C TYR A 68 1.02 -9.86 1.80
N LEU A 69 0.97 -11.14 1.44
CA LEU A 69 0.96 -12.23 2.41
C LEU A 69 2.25 -12.30 3.23
N GLU A 70 3.42 -12.18 2.58
CA GLU A 70 4.70 -12.15 3.28
C GLU A 70 4.82 -10.94 4.21
N TRP A 71 4.27 -9.78 3.81
CA TRP A 71 4.19 -8.60 4.66
C TRP A 71 3.34 -8.85 5.91
N LEU A 72 2.18 -9.48 5.78
CA LEU A 72 1.34 -9.85 6.92
C LEU A 72 2.07 -10.81 7.87
N LEU A 73 2.78 -11.80 7.33
CA LEU A 73 3.61 -12.72 8.12
C LEU A 73 4.77 -12.01 8.81
N TYR A 74 5.41 -11.05 8.14
CA TYR A 74 6.45 -10.20 8.72
C TYR A 74 5.92 -9.40 9.91
N LEU A 75 4.75 -8.75 9.76
CA LEU A 75 4.11 -8.01 10.86
C LEU A 75 3.74 -8.92 12.03
N ALA A 76 3.21 -10.11 11.75
CA ALA A 76 2.86 -11.09 12.78
C ALA A 76 4.09 -11.55 13.58
N ARG A 77 5.25 -11.73 12.92
CA ARG A 77 6.52 -12.04 13.59
C ARG A 77 7.01 -10.87 14.45
N LYS A 78 7.06 -9.67 13.87
CA LYS A 78 7.44 -8.43 14.58
C LYS A 78 6.57 -8.12 15.80
N GLY A 79 5.30 -8.51 15.78
CA GLY A 79 4.38 -8.33 16.90
C GLY A 79 4.65 -9.28 18.08
N ARG A 80 5.31 -10.42 17.84
CA ARG A 80 5.68 -11.41 18.87
C ARG A 80 7.03 -11.13 19.54
N GLU A 81 7.84 -10.27 18.94
CA GLU A 81 9.15 -9.85 19.45
C GLU A 81 9.08 -8.57 20.31
N ARG A 82 7.86 -8.13 20.67
CA ARG A 82 7.60 -6.93 21.46
C ARG A 82 7.11 -7.26 22.86
#